data_AF-A0AAD9KA18-F1
#
_entry.id   AF-A0AAD9KA18-F1
#
_cell.length_a   1.000
_cell.length_b   1.000
_cell.length_c   1.000
_cell.angle_alpha   90.00
_cell.angle_beta   90.00
_cell.angle_gamma   90.00
#
_symmetry.space_group_name_H-M   'P 1'
#
loop_
_entity.id
_entity.type
_entity.pdbx_description
1 polymer ?
#
loop_
_entity_poly.entity_id
_entity_poly.type
_entity_poly.pdbx_seq_one_letter_code
_entity_poly.pdbx_strand_id
1 'polypeptide(L)' 'MTADSSSTAVAFLCGVKTNFGVVGVNENVRRGNCSNVAGNEVDSILRRSIKGIRAHGQKRC' A
#
# COMPACT_ATOMS: atom_id res chain seq x y z
N MET A 1 9.54 6.42 -19.88
CA MET A 1 8.62 6.82 -18.78
C MET A 1 9.44 7.03 -17.52
N THR A 2 9.12 8.05 -16.73
CA THR A 2 9.83 8.36 -15.47
C THR A 2 8.88 8.10 -14.31
N ALA A 3 9.34 7.37 -13.30
CA ALA A 3 8.54 7.07 -12.11
C ALA A 3 8.36 8.33 -11.25
N ASP A 4 7.20 8.44 -10.60
CA ASP A 4 6.90 9.48 -9.60
C ASP A 4 7.18 8.94 -8.20
N SER A 5 7.37 9.85 -7.25
CA SER A 5 7.48 9.58 -5.81
C SER A 5 6.40 8.62 -5.30
N SER A 6 5.16 8.77 -5.73
CA SER A 6 4.01 7.95 -5.32
C SER A 6 4.18 6.49 -5.75
N SER A 7 4.42 6.27 -7.06
CA SER A 7 4.66 4.93 -7.60
C SER A 7 5.90 4.24 -7.01
N THR A 8 6.94 5.03 -6.72
CA THR A 8 8.19 4.57 -6.12
C THR A 8 8.00 4.21 -4.63
N ALA A 9 7.23 5.01 -3.89
CA ALA A 9 6.91 4.74 -2.50
C ALA A 9 6.14 3.42 -2.33
N VAL A 10 5.15 3.15 -3.19
CA VAL A 10 4.42 1.86 -3.14
C VAL A 10 5.33 0.69 -3.49
N ALA A 11 6.24 0.84 -4.45
CA ALA A 11 7.22 -0.19 -4.77
C ALA A 11 8.14 -0.51 -3.58
N PHE A 12 8.70 0.49 -2.92
CA PHE A 12 9.61 0.28 -1.79
C PHE A 12 8.91 -0.11 -0.48
N LEU A 13 7.75 0.47 -0.18
CA LEU A 13 7.07 0.29 1.11
C LEU A 13 6.06 -0.85 1.10
N CYS A 14 5.46 -1.15 -0.05
CA CYS A 14 4.43 -2.20 -0.19
C CYS A 14 4.92 -3.40 -1.03
N GLY A 15 6.04 -3.26 -1.76
CA GLY A 15 6.62 -4.36 -2.56
C GLY A 15 5.91 -4.61 -3.89
N VAL A 16 5.05 -3.70 -4.33
CA VAL A 16 4.25 -3.83 -5.55
C VAL A 16 4.40 -2.58 -6.42
N LYS A 17 4.52 -2.77 -7.73
CA LYS A 17 4.53 -1.63 -8.68
C LYS A 17 3.10 -1.17 -8.90
N THR A 18 2.92 0.14 -9.06
CA THR A 18 1.61 0.76 -9.27
C THR A 18 1.71 1.88 -10.31
N ASN A 19 0.55 2.41 -10.71
CA ASN A 19 0.45 3.47 -11.70
C ASN A 19 1.00 4.80 -11.17
N PHE A 20 1.29 5.72 -12.10
CA PHE A 20 1.72 7.07 -11.77
C PHE A 20 0.65 7.83 -10.96
N GLY A 21 1.06 8.53 -9.89
CA GLY A 21 0.19 9.41 -9.11
C GLY A 21 -0.88 8.70 -8.28
N VAL A 22 -0.70 7.40 -8.00
CA VAL A 22 -1.52 6.65 -7.03
C VAL A 22 -0.64 6.06 -5.93
N VAL A 23 -1.18 5.94 -4.72
CA VAL A 23 -0.46 5.48 -3.52
C VAL A 23 -1.33 4.53 -2.72
N GLY A 24 -0.73 3.50 -2.12
CA GLY A 24 -1.43 2.53 -1.26
C GLY A 24 -2.39 1.61 -2.01
N VAL A 25 -2.31 1.56 -3.34
CA VAL A 25 -3.14 0.72 -4.22
C VAL A 25 -2.31 0.06 -5.32
N ASN A 26 -2.80 -1.05 -5.87
CA ASN A 26 -2.18 -1.75 -7.00
C ASN A 26 -2.40 -1.04 -8.35
N GLU A 27 -1.87 -1.63 -9.42
CA GLU A 27 -1.94 -1.13 -10.80
C GLU A 27 -3.34 -1.13 -11.44
N ASN A 28 -4.36 -1.70 -10.78
CA ASN A 28 -5.74 -1.68 -11.30
C ASN A 28 -6.44 -0.34 -11.03
N VAL A 29 -5.88 0.49 -10.14
CA VAL A 29 -6.44 1.81 -9.81
C VAL A 29 -5.89 2.88 -10.74
N ARG A 30 -6.79 3.69 -11.28
CA ARG A 30 -6.46 4.83 -12.14
C ARG A 30 -6.64 6.13 -11.37
N ARG A 31 -5.66 7.03 -11.48
CA ARG A 31 -5.72 8.38 -10.90
C ARG A 31 -7.01 9.09 -11.34
N GLY A 32 -7.76 9.63 -10.39
CA GLY A 32 -9.02 10.33 -10.63
C GLY A 32 -10.27 9.44 -10.65
N ASN A 33 -10.15 8.12 -10.51
CA ASN A 33 -11.30 7.22 -10.36
C ASN A 33 -11.33 6.61 -8.95
N CYS A 34 -12.12 7.20 -8.06
CA CYS A 34 -12.26 6.76 -6.67
C CYS A 34 -12.99 5.41 -6.52
N SER A 35 -13.84 5.04 -7.49
CA SER A 35 -14.65 3.81 -7.42
C SER A 35 -13.82 2.54 -7.47
N ASN A 36 -12.63 2.60 -8.06
CA ASN A 36 -11.76 1.44 -8.25
C ASN A 36 -10.80 1.19 -7.08
N VAL A 37 -10.85 2.01 -6.02
CA VAL A 37 -9.94 1.88 -4.87
C VAL A 37 -10.27 0.63 -4.05
N ALA A 38 -11.56 0.36 -3.85
CA ALA A 38 -12.02 -0.74 -3.01
C ALA A 38 -11.57 -2.11 -3.59
N GLY A 39 -10.90 -2.90 -2.76
CA GLY A 39 -10.39 -4.23 -3.12
C GLY A 39 -9.02 -4.22 -3.80
N ASN A 40 -8.45 -3.04 -4.05
CA ASN A 40 -7.14 -2.85 -4.67
C ASN A 40 -6.09 -2.26 -3.72
N GLU A 41 -6.42 -2.13 -2.42
CA GLU A 41 -5.55 -1.60 -1.39
C GLU A 41 -4.37 -2.54 -1.10
N VAL A 42 -3.20 -1.97 -0.82
CA VAL A 42 -1.99 -2.72 -0.51
C VAL A 42 -1.41 -2.30 0.83
N ASP A 43 -1.16 -3.29 1.70
CA ASP A 43 -0.60 -3.06 3.02
C ASP A 43 0.91 -2.76 2.94
N SER A 44 1.31 -1.62 3.48
CA SER A 44 2.73 -1.27 3.61
C SER A 44 3.42 -2.09 4.70
N ILE A 45 4.75 -2.20 4.62
CA ILE A 45 5.55 -2.89 5.62
C ILE A 45 5.33 -2.31 7.03
N LEU A 46 5.16 -0.99 7.15
CA LEU A 46 4.85 -0.34 8.43
C LEU A 46 3.51 -0.84 8.99
N ARG A 47 2.49 -0.94 8.13
CA ARG A 47 1.16 -1.43 8.53
C ARG A 47 1.20 -2.89 8.94
N ARG A 48 1.96 -3.71 8.21
CA ARG A 48 2.21 -5.12 8.54
C ARG A 48 2.95 -5.26 9.86
N SER A 49 3.97 -4.44 10.12
CA SER A 49 4.71 -4.41 11.38
C SER A 49 3.82 -4.01 12.56
N ILE A 50 3.01 -2.96 12.42
CA ILE A 50 2.06 -2.55 13.47
C ILE A 50 1.01 -3.64 13.73
N LYS A 51 0.52 -4.30 12.67
CA LYS A 51 -0.41 -5.43 12.80
C LYS A 51 0.25 -6.62 13.51
N GLY A 52 1.50 -6.92 13.17
CA GLY A 52 2.30 -7.96 13.82
C GLY A 52 2.55 -7.65 15.30
N ILE A 53 2.97 -6.43 15.64
CA ILE A 53 3.18 -6.00 17.03
C ILE A 53 1.88 -6.09 17.83
N ARG A 54 0.75 -5.68 17.26
CA ARG A 54 -0.56 -5.80 17.93
C ARG A 54 -1.03 -7.25 18.03
N ALA A 55 -0.77 -8.09 17.02
CA ALA A 55 -1.09 -9.51 17.05
C ALA A 55 -0.24 -10.28 18.06
N HIS A 56 1.04 -9.92 18.22
CA HIS A 56 1.94 -10.53 19.20
C HIS A 56 1.81 -9.91 20.61
N GLY A 57 1.31 -8.68 20.73
CA GLY A 57 1.10 -7.95 21.99
C GLY A 57 -0.17 -8.31 22.76
N GLN A 58 -0.95 -9.31 22.30
CA GLN A 58 -2.10 -9.85 23.01
C GLN A 58 -1.86 -11.30 23.47
N LYS A 59 -0.70 -11.56 24.06
CA LYS A 59 -0.67 -12.33 25.29
C LYS A 59 -0.38 -11.37 26.44
N ARG A 60 -1.40 -10.58 26.79
CA ARG A 60 -1.57 -10.19 28.19
C ARG A 60 -1.97 -11.46 28.92
N CYS A 61 -0.99 -12.17 29.43
CA CYS A 61 -1.04 -12.91 30.69
C CYS A 61 0.39 -13.30 31.06
#